data_AF-A0A930Z548-F1
#
_entry.id   AF-A0A930Z548-F1
#
_cell.length_a   1.000
_cell.length_b   1.000
_cell.length_c   1.000
_cell.angle_alpha   90.00
_cell.angle_beta   90.00
_cell.angle_gamma   90.00
#
_symmetry.space_group_name_H-M   'P 1'
#
loop_
_entity.id
_entity.type
_entity.pdbx_description
1 polymer ?
#
loop_
_entity_poly.entity_id
_entity_poly.type
_entity_poly.pdbx_seq_one_letter_code
_entity_poly.pdbx_strand_id
1 'polypeptide(L)'
;MTIKAPGDSGALATALTENVVGVTNSRAIEGGVELHVQAGERLVPRIVTAAEGAGFPVVDLSVAEPSLETVFINLTGKELRD
;
A
#
# COMPACT_ATOMS: atom_id res chain seq x y z
N MET A 1 -3.06 -0.78 1.26
CA MET A 1 -2.82 -0.34 2.66
C MET A 1 -2.56 1.15 2.65
N THR A 2 -2.82 1.86 3.74
CA THR A 2 -2.73 3.33 3.79
C THR A 2 -1.91 3.74 4.99
N ILE A 3 -0.96 4.65 4.77
CA ILE A 3 -0.16 5.27 5.83
C ILE A 3 -0.50 6.75 5.86
N LYS A 4 -0.67 7.32 7.06
CA LYS A 4 -0.75 8.75 7.24
C LYS A 4 0.52 9.22 7.91
N ALA A 5 1.09 10.27 7.36
CA ALA A 5 2.24 10.96 7.90
C ALA A 5 2.08 12.45 7.55
N PRO A 6 2.40 13.36 8.46
CA PRO A 6 2.47 14.78 8.14
C PRO A 6 3.67 15.04 7.21
N GLY A 7 3.53 16.05 6.36
CA GLY A 7 4.58 16.46 5.42
C GLY A 7 4.23 16.19 3.97
N ASP A 8 5.25 16.02 3.13
CA ASP A 8 5.09 15.84 1.70
C ASP A 8 4.76 14.38 1.35
N SER A 9 3.48 14.11 1.05
CA SER A 9 3.01 12.78 0.66
C SER A 9 3.70 12.23 -0.61
N GLY A 10 4.17 13.10 -1.51
CA GLY A 10 4.84 12.68 -2.74
C GLY A 10 6.25 12.14 -2.48
N ALA A 11 7.00 12.85 -1.63
CA ALA A 11 8.32 12.42 -1.17
C ALA A 11 8.22 11.13 -0.34
N LEU A 12 7.21 11.02 0.53
CA LEU A 12 6.96 9.79 1.28
C LEU A 12 6.63 8.62 0.35
N ALA A 13 5.78 8.81 -0.65
CA ALA A 13 5.42 7.76 -1.61
C ALA A 13 6.64 7.25 -2.39
N THR A 14 7.51 8.18 -2.81
CA THR A 14 8.76 7.86 -3.51
C THR A 14 9.69 7.08 -2.59
N ALA A 15 9.93 7.58 -1.38
CA ALA A 15 10.80 6.92 -0.40
C ALA A 15 10.32 5.49 -0.08
N LEU A 16 9.02 5.28 0.09
CA LEU A 16 8.45 3.97 0.38
C LEU A 16 8.59 3.01 -0.81
N THR A 17 8.40 3.48 -2.04
CA THR A 17 8.58 2.66 -3.24
C THR A 17 10.03 2.24 -3.44
N GLU A 18 10.99 3.13 -3.13
CA GLU A 18 12.41 2.83 -3.30
C GLU A 18 12.98 1.96 -2.17
N ASN A 19 12.50 2.12 -0.94
CA ASN A 19 13.09 1.46 0.24
C ASN A 19 12.34 0.20 0.70
N VAL A 20 11.11 -0.02 0.26
CA VAL A 20 10.31 -1.18 0.68
C VAL A 20 10.14 -2.18 -0.46
N VAL A 21 11.01 -3.21 -0.47
CA VAL A 21 10.84 -4.39 -1.33
C VAL A 21 9.46 -5.02 -1.07
N GLY A 22 8.62 -5.10 -2.10
CA GLY A 22 7.26 -5.62 -2.03
C GLY A 22 6.17 -4.57 -2.28
N VAL A 23 6.50 -3.28 -2.27
CA VAL A 23 5.63 -2.21 -2.79
C VAL A 23 5.61 -2.31 -4.31
N THR A 24 4.43 -2.56 -4.88
CA THR A 24 4.22 -2.59 -6.34
C THR A 24 3.64 -1.28 -6.85
N ASN A 25 3.01 -0.50 -5.99
CA ASN A 25 2.50 0.83 -6.33
C ASN A 25 2.40 1.70 -5.08
N SER A 26 2.65 3.00 -5.23
CA SER A 26 2.40 4.00 -4.20
C SER A 26 1.65 5.18 -4.81
N ARG A 27 0.62 5.67 -4.11
CA ARG A 27 -0.15 6.84 -4.50
C ARG A 27 -0.24 7.81 -3.33
N ALA A 28 0.25 9.03 -3.53
CA ALA A 28 0.04 10.12 -2.60
C ALA A 28 -1.46 10.48 -2.53
N ILE A 29 -1.97 10.62 -1.31
CA ILE A 29 -3.33 11.08 -1.01
C ILE A 29 -3.26 12.26 -0.03
N GLU A 30 -4.39 12.90 0.21
CA GLU A 30 -4.48 13.99 1.17
C GLU A 30 -4.12 13.47 2.59
N GLY A 31 -3.03 13.99 3.16
CA GLY A 31 -2.56 13.62 4.49
C GLY A 31 -1.91 12.24 4.62
N GLY A 32 -1.53 11.59 3.51
CA GLY A 32 -0.86 10.28 3.57
C GLY A 32 -0.52 9.67 2.21
N VAL A 33 -0.23 8.36 2.24
CA VAL A 33 0.11 7.55 1.07
C VAL A 33 -0.65 6.24 1.11
N GLU A 34 -1.30 5.90 0.00
CA GLU A 34 -1.83 4.57 -0.26
C GLU A 34 -0.75 3.72 -0.95
N LEU A 35 -0.52 2.51 -0.43
CA LEU A 35 0.46 1.56 -0.93
C LEU A 35 -0.26 0.28 -1.37
N HIS A 36 0.10 -0.19 -2.56
CA HIS A 36 -0.16 -1.56 -2.98
C HIS A 36 1.09 -2.38 -2.74
N VAL A 37 0.95 -3.43 -1.94
CA VAL A 37 2.03 -4.33 -1.57
C VAL A 37 1.64 -5.76 -1.92
N GLN A 38 2.59 -6.54 -2.40
CA GLN A 38 2.40 -7.98 -2.50
C GLN A 38 2.38 -8.59 -1.11
N ALA A 39 1.45 -9.51 -0.85
CA ALA A 39 1.35 -10.19 0.43
C ALA A 39 2.69 -10.83 0.81
N GLY A 40 3.17 -10.53 2.01
CA GLY A 40 4.46 -10.98 2.49
C GLY A 40 4.56 -10.82 4.00
N GLU A 41 5.38 -11.66 4.63
CA GLU A 41 5.59 -11.59 6.07
C GLU A 41 6.24 -10.25 6.46
N ARG A 42 5.77 -9.67 7.58
CA ARG A 42 6.34 -8.48 8.22
C ARG A 42 6.40 -7.20 7.36
N LEU A 43 5.39 -6.96 6.51
CA LEU A 43 5.28 -5.71 5.74
C LEU A 43 5.15 -4.46 6.62
N VAL A 44 4.29 -4.52 7.64
CA VAL A 44 3.99 -3.38 8.52
C VAL A 44 5.25 -2.80 9.19
N PRO A 45 6.10 -3.59 9.90
CA PRO A 45 7.33 -3.06 10.50
C PRO A 45 8.30 -2.45 9.49
N ARG A 46 8.40 -3.03 8.28
CA ARG A 46 9.31 -2.56 7.23
C ARG A 46 8.90 -1.21 6.68
N ILE A 47 7.61 -1.01 6.47
CA ILE A 47 7.06 0.25 5.97
C ILE A 47 7.23 1.36 7.01
N VAL A 48 6.95 1.07 8.29
CA VAL A 48 7.20 2.04 9.37
C VAL A 48 8.68 2.42 9.44
N THR A 49 9.58 1.43 9.40
CA THR A 49 11.02 1.69 9.43
C THR A 49 11.49 2.54 8.24
N ALA A 50 10.94 2.29 7.04
CA ALA A 50 11.27 3.07 5.84
C ALA A 50 10.73 4.51 5.90
N ALA A 51 9.51 4.71 6.40
CA ALA A 51 8.94 6.05 6.59
C ALA A 51 9.75 6.87 7.61
N GLU A 52 10.04 6.28 8.77
CA GLU A 52 10.84 6.91 9.83
C GLU A 52 12.26 7.21 9.35
N GLY A 53 12.90 6.27 8.64
CA GLY A 53 14.23 6.45 8.04
C GLY A 53 14.27 7.54 6.97
N ALA A 54 13.15 7.81 6.31
CA ALA A 54 12.98 8.91 5.36
C ALA A 54 12.59 10.24 6.05
N GLY A 55 12.47 10.26 7.38
CA GLY A 55 12.13 11.45 8.16
C GLY A 55 10.64 11.77 8.23
N PHE A 56 9.77 10.83 7.88
CA PHE A 56 8.32 11.00 7.96
C PHE A 56 7.77 10.25 9.18
N PRO A 57 7.30 10.96 10.22
CA PRO A 57 6.74 10.31 11.39
C PRO A 57 5.39 9.65 11.05
N VAL A 58 5.26 8.35 11.28
CA VAL A 58 4.01 7.63 10.99
C VAL A 58 2.99 7.92 12.09
N VAL A 59 1.87 8.55 11.74
CA VAL A 59 0.78 8.85 12.70
C VAL A 59 -0.33 7.81 12.69
N ASP A 60 -0.59 7.18 11.55
CA ASP A 60 -1.64 6.19 11.42
C ASP A 60 -1.29 5.20 10.31
N LEU A 61 -1.56 3.91 10.53
CA LEU A 61 -1.36 2.86 9.53
C LEU A 61 -2.60 1.97 9.49
N SER A 62 -3.24 1.94 8.34
CA SER A 62 -4.40 1.09 8.08
C SER A 62 -4.06 0.03 7.04
N VAL A 63 -4.12 -1.24 7.44
CA VAL A 63 -3.98 -2.37 6.51
C VAL A 63 -5.38 -2.83 6.13
N ALA A 64 -5.77 -2.59 4.88
CA ALA A 64 -6.94 -3.25 4.32
C ALA A 64 -6.50 -4.66 3.91
N GLU A 65 -7.03 -5.68 4.59
CA GLU A 65 -6.91 -7.06 4.12
C GLU A 65 -7.63 -7.18 2.77
N PRO A 66 -7.01 -7.76 1.74
CA PRO A 66 -7.72 -8.03 0.50
C PRO A 66 -8.85 -9.02 0.81
N SER A 67 -10.11 -8.59 0.75
CA SER A 67 -11.23 -9.52 0.88
C SER A 67 -11.23 -10.47 -0.32
N LEU A 68 -11.59 -11.72 -0.07
CA LEU A 68 -11.68 -12.79 -1.08
C LEU A 68 -12.66 -12.49 -2.24
N GLU A 69 -13.39 -11.38 -2.19
CA GLU A 69 -14.26 -10.90 -3.26
C GLU A 69 -13.47 -10.46 -4.50
N THR A 70 -12.22 -10.04 -4.36
CA THR A 70 -11.36 -9.67 -5.52
C THR A 70 -10.70 -10.90 -6.18
N VAL A 71 -10.64 -12.04 -5.47
CA VAL A 71 -10.22 -13.34 -6.06
C VAL A 71 -11.39 -14.04 -6.76
N PHE A 72 -12.60 -13.46 -6.76
CA PHE A 72 -13.73 -14.04 -7.48
C PHE A 72 -13.83 -13.63 -8.96
N ILE A 73 -13.10 -12.60 -9.40
CA ILE A 73 -13.16 -12.11 -10.80
C ILE A 73 -11.99 -12.62 -11.63
N ASN A 74 -11.76 -13.94 -11.65
CA ASN A 74 -10.86 -14.54 -12.63
C ASN A 74 -11.23 -15.93 -13.17
N LEU A 75 -12.45 -16.46 -12.97
CA LEU A 75 -12.74 -17.82 -13.47
C LEU A 75 -14.16 -18.12 -13.96
N THR A 76 -14.88 -17.18 -14.55
CA THR A 76 -15.91 -17.54 -15.54
C THR A 76 -15.85 -16.62 -16.73
N GLY A 77 -14.89 -16.88 -17.61
CA GLY A 77 -15.10 -16.64 -19.03
C GLY A 77 -16.21 -17.58 -19.50
N LYS A 78 -17.47 -17.13 -19.49
CA LYS A 78 -18.47 -17.63 -20.41
C LYS A 78 -19.56 -16.59 -20.59
N GLU A 79 -19.72 -16.19 -21.85
CA GLU A 79 -20.79 -15.33 -22.36
C GLU A 79 -22.15 -15.80 -21.81
N LEU A 80 -22.88 -14.88 -21.17
CA LEU A 80 -24.32 -15.03 -21.03
C LEU A 80 -24.93 -14.73 -22.40
N ARG A 81 -25.07 -15.78 -23.21
CA ARG A 81 -26.03 -15.85 -24.31
C ARG A 81 -27.29 -16.54 -23.77
N ASP A 82 -28.36 -15.78 -23.59
CA ASP A 82 -29.71 -16.08 -24.10
C ASP A 82 -30.49 -14.76 -24.19
#